data_AF-A0A8H6X0W6-F1
#
_entry.id   AF-A0A8H6X0W6-F1
#
_cell.length_a   1.000
_cell.length_b   1.000
_cell.length_c   1.000
_cell.angle_alpha   90.00
_cell.angle_beta   90.00
_cell.angle_gamma   90.00
#
_symmetry.space_group_name_H-M   'P 1'
#
loop_
_entity.id
_entity.type
_entity.pdbx_description
1 polymer ?
#
loop_
_entity_poly.entity_id
_entity_poly.type
_entity_poly.pdbx_seq_one_letter_code
_entity_poly.pdbx_strand_id
1 'polypeptide(L)'
;MESLPVDLIAQIVGELPLLDVIKMSQLSRHLKLIASDDTLNVWRRPILRAVRTNSDQALKNLSVYTCVPRHNWITVLATAKAHFILFDLTLPNLKHAEWEEAFRRRFLPSWVALKQAKTWKEAFLSMLHQLWHRSHTSCTVTEAWTKYLVLNRNGSANLLEVSTRNFDPTSILNDMRLQQNLYQLPLRARLIVELADIRILALGSLDYPRSSWAVNENARLLLHPDLGTAPTTPRTRTYSVLQYPTPAESHNNYPFTANKREISTEELGMEWVGGLLIVAQVISGSTAETDVDQDLLSGPRKQQYASFSWDDLWAIAPWLRDSISRCIDGQGLGL
;
A
#
# COMPACT_ATOMS: atom_id res chain seq x y z
N MET A 1 32.46 -11.56 23.91
CA MET A 1 31.81 -10.38 23.26
C MET A 1 32.65 -9.13 23.40
N GLU A 2 33.25 -8.85 24.55
CA GLU A 2 33.99 -7.59 24.79
C GLU A 2 35.23 -7.37 23.91
N SER A 3 35.74 -8.41 23.25
CA SER A 3 36.85 -8.34 22.29
C SER A 3 36.42 -8.19 20.83
N LEU A 4 35.11 -8.22 20.53
CA LEU A 4 34.61 -8.11 19.16
C LEU A 4 34.40 -6.64 18.77
N PRO A 5 34.59 -6.29 17.48
CA PRO A 5 34.14 -5.01 16.94
C PRO A 5 32.65 -4.77 17.18
N VAL A 6 32.30 -3.52 17.50
CA VAL A 6 30.92 -3.10 17.80
C VAL A 6 29.94 -3.41 16.66
N ASP A 7 30.38 -3.34 15.40
CA ASP A 7 29.56 -3.65 14.23
C ASP A 7 29.16 -5.13 14.18
N LEU A 8 30.09 -6.03 14.51
CA LEU A 8 29.81 -7.47 14.54
C LEU A 8 28.88 -7.81 15.71
N ILE A 9 29.07 -7.18 16.86
CA ILE A 9 28.15 -7.32 18.00
C ILE A 9 26.75 -6.85 17.59
N ALA A 10 26.64 -5.68 16.95
CA ALA A 10 25.37 -5.14 16.47
C ALA A 10 24.67 -6.08 15.49
N GLN A 11 25.40 -6.67 14.53
CA GLN A 11 24.86 -7.65 13.58
C GLN A 11 24.37 -8.92 14.27
N ILE A 12 25.16 -9.49 15.19
CA ILE A 12 24.77 -10.69 15.94
C ILE A 12 23.51 -10.41 16.75
N VAL A 13 23.46 -9.28 17.47
CA VAL A 13 22.29 -8.88 18.28
C VAL A 13 21.07 -8.64 17.40
N GLY A 14 21.24 -8.03 16.23
CA GLY A 14 20.15 -7.77 15.29
C GLY A 14 19.51 -9.04 14.71
N GLU A 15 20.16 -10.20 14.81
CA GLU A 15 19.58 -11.48 14.39
C GLU A 15 18.75 -12.19 15.48
N LEU A 16 18.86 -11.74 16.73
CA LEU A 16 18.16 -12.35 17.85
C LEU A 16 16.66 -12.00 17.86
N PRO A 17 15.82 -12.82 18.53
CA PRO A 17 14.44 -12.45 18.82
C PRO A 17 14.35 -11.16 19.64
N LEU A 18 13.31 -10.36 19.40
CA LEU A 18 13.15 -9.04 20.05
C LEU A 18 13.25 -9.11 21.58
N LEU A 19 12.67 -10.14 22.20
CA LEU A 19 12.73 -10.31 23.65
C LEU A 19 14.16 -10.49 24.16
N ASP A 20 15.00 -11.21 23.42
CA ASP A 20 16.38 -11.46 23.81
C ASP A 20 17.26 -10.22 23.57
N VAL A 21 16.96 -9.43 22.55
CA VAL A 21 17.58 -8.11 22.35
C VAL A 21 17.26 -7.17 23.52
N ILE A 22 16.01 -7.15 23.99
CA ILE A 22 15.62 -6.37 25.17
C ILE A 22 16.44 -6.81 26.39
N LYS A 23 16.49 -8.11 26.69
CA LYS A 23 17.30 -8.65 27.80
C LYS A 23 18.76 -8.24 27.65
N MET A 24 19.36 -8.46 26.48
CA MET A 24 20.76 -8.12 26.22
C MET A 24 21.08 -6.65 26.42
N SER A 25 20.19 -5.75 25.98
CA SER A 25 20.36 -4.31 26.16
C SER A 25 20.41 -3.88 27.64
N GLN A 26 19.98 -4.76 28.56
CA GLN A 26 19.98 -4.53 30.00
C GLN A 26 21.12 -5.24 30.75
N LEU A 27 21.81 -6.21 30.12
CA LEU A 27 22.84 -7.01 30.78
C LEU A 27 24.14 -6.23 31.06
N SER A 28 24.50 -5.27 30.20
CA SER A 28 25.76 -4.51 30.32
C SER A 28 25.61 -3.08 29.81
N ARG A 29 26.36 -2.14 30.39
CA ARG A 29 26.44 -0.75 29.93
C ARG A 29 26.96 -0.67 28.49
N HIS A 30 27.92 -1.52 28.12
CA HIS A 30 28.48 -1.54 26.77
C HIS A 30 27.44 -1.98 25.74
N LEU A 31 26.69 -3.05 26.01
CA LEU A 31 25.60 -3.51 25.15
C LEU A 31 24.46 -2.49 25.08
N LYS A 32 24.16 -1.80 26.19
CA LYS A 32 23.17 -0.71 26.19
C LYS A 32 23.59 0.43 25.27
N LEU A 33 24.87 0.81 25.27
CA LEU A 33 25.40 1.86 24.38
C LEU A 33 25.29 1.45 22.92
N ILE A 34 25.73 0.22 22.57
CA ILE A 34 25.58 -0.33 21.21
C ILE A 34 24.11 -0.34 20.78
N ALA A 35 23.21 -0.77 21.67
CA ALA A 35 21.80 -0.84 21.36
C ALA A 35 21.16 0.55 21.20
N SER A 36 21.66 1.57 21.89
CA SER A 36 21.14 2.93 21.81
C SER A 36 21.70 3.73 20.63
N ASP A 37 22.64 3.16 19.86
CA ASP A 37 23.26 3.81 18.72
C ASP A 37 22.33 3.78 17.48
N ASP A 38 21.95 4.96 16.99
CA ASP A 38 21.09 5.14 15.83
C ASP A 38 21.73 4.65 14.52
N THR A 39 23.06 4.63 14.43
CA THR A 39 23.80 4.22 13.22
C THR A 39 23.84 2.71 13.07
N LEU A 40 24.06 1.99 14.18
CA LEU A 40 24.10 0.54 14.21
C LEU A 40 22.70 -0.08 14.17
N ASN A 41 21.73 0.59 14.81
CA ASN A 41 20.31 0.26 14.85
C ASN A 41 20.00 -1.24 14.93
N VAL A 42 20.47 -1.87 16.01
CA VAL A 42 20.29 -3.31 16.28
C VAL A 42 18.82 -3.74 16.35
N TRP A 43 17.92 -2.79 16.60
CA TRP A 43 16.50 -3.05 16.82
C TRP A 43 15.70 -3.22 15.53
N ARG A 44 16.19 -2.69 14.40
CA ARG A 44 15.42 -2.63 13.14
C ARG A 44 14.94 -4.01 12.67
N ARG A 45 15.86 -4.98 12.55
CA ARG A 45 15.52 -6.34 12.08
C ARG A 45 14.61 -7.10 13.06
N PRO A 46 14.91 -7.14 14.38
CA PRO A 46 14.03 -7.80 15.35
C PRO A 46 12.63 -7.21 15.40
N ILE A 47 12.49 -5.88 15.34
CA ILE A 47 11.19 -5.19 15.32
C ILE A 47 10.41 -5.57 14.06
N LEU A 48 11.02 -5.46 12.87
CA LEU A 48 10.36 -5.82 11.62
C LEU A 48 9.92 -7.28 11.60
N ARG A 49 10.74 -8.19 12.15
CA ARG A 49 10.39 -9.60 12.29
C ARG A 49 9.19 -9.78 13.22
N ALA A 50 9.19 -9.12 14.39
CA ALA A 50 8.11 -9.20 15.37
C ALA A 50 6.78 -8.65 14.82
N VAL A 51 6.83 -7.53 14.08
CA VAL A 51 5.63 -6.94 13.43
C VAL A 51 5.06 -7.91 12.38
N ARG A 52 5.92 -8.55 11.57
CA ARG A 52 5.48 -9.51 10.54
C ARG A 52 4.89 -10.79 11.12
N THR A 53 5.49 -11.32 12.19
CA THR A 53 5.03 -12.57 12.81
C THR A 53 3.85 -12.36 13.78
N ASN A 54 3.37 -11.11 13.95
CA ASN A 54 2.38 -10.75 14.97
C ASN A 54 2.80 -11.21 16.39
N SER A 55 4.11 -11.16 16.69
CA SER A 55 4.63 -11.47 18.02
C SER A 55 4.49 -10.24 18.92
N ASP A 56 3.23 -9.92 19.25
CA ASP A 56 2.84 -8.62 19.79
C ASP A 56 3.39 -8.37 21.20
N GLN A 57 3.59 -9.42 22.00
CA GLN A 57 3.94 -9.29 23.43
C GLN A 57 5.22 -8.49 23.69
N ALA A 58 6.28 -8.72 22.90
CA ALA A 58 7.54 -8.01 23.08
C ALA A 58 7.49 -6.55 22.58
N LEU A 59 6.57 -6.23 21.66
CA LEU A 59 6.39 -4.89 21.11
C LEU A 59 5.53 -3.99 22.02
N LYS A 60 4.56 -4.55 22.76
CA LYS A 60 3.58 -3.78 23.57
C LYS A 60 4.21 -2.68 24.43
N ASN A 61 5.28 -3.02 25.13
CA ASN A 61 5.93 -2.14 26.11
C ASN A 61 7.33 -1.68 25.68
N LEU A 62 7.67 -1.84 24.40
CA LEU A 62 9.02 -1.52 23.93
C LEU A 62 9.37 -0.03 24.15
N SER A 63 8.38 0.86 24.20
CA SER A 63 8.57 2.31 24.35
C SER A 63 9.05 2.72 25.74
N VAL A 64 8.93 1.83 26.72
CA VAL A 64 9.44 2.02 28.09
C VAL A 64 10.97 1.98 28.12
N TYR A 65 11.60 1.32 27.14
CA TYR A 65 13.04 1.18 27.09
C TYR A 65 13.70 2.36 26.38
N THR A 66 14.44 3.16 27.14
CA THR A 66 15.14 4.36 26.63
C THR A 66 16.28 4.05 25.65
N CYS A 67 16.73 2.79 25.58
CA CYS A 67 17.75 2.33 24.63
C CYS A 67 17.21 2.06 23.22
N VAL A 68 15.90 2.20 22.99
CA VAL A 68 15.30 1.99 21.67
C VAL A 68 15.24 3.33 20.93
N PRO A 69 15.92 3.47 19.78
CA PRO A 69 15.86 4.65 18.94
C PRO A 69 14.43 5.05 18.56
N ARG A 70 14.14 6.35 18.60
CA ARG A 70 12.82 6.90 18.24
C ARG A 70 12.45 6.62 16.79
N HIS A 71 13.42 6.63 15.89
CA HIS A 71 13.19 6.38 14.47
C HIS A 71 12.58 4.98 14.19
N ASN A 72 12.85 3.99 15.02
CA ASN A 72 12.27 2.65 14.85
C ASN A 72 10.75 2.65 15.06
N TRP A 73 10.23 3.57 15.89
CA TRP A 73 8.81 3.72 16.12
C TRP A 73 8.07 4.22 14.89
N ILE A 74 8.71 5.00 14.03
CA ILE A 74 8.11 5.43 12.76
C ILE A 74 7.79 4.21 11.89
N THR A 75 8.70 3.22 11.88
CA THR A 75 8.50 1.97 11.14
C THR A 75 7.40 1.11 11.77
N VAL A 76 7.38 0.98 13.10
CA VAL A 76 6.31 0.26 13.82
C VAL A 76 4.95 0.89 13.54
N LEU A 77 4.84 2.21 13.69
CA LEU A 77 3.61 2.95 13.44
C LEU A 77 3.17 2.86 11.98
N ALA A 78 4.10 2.79 11.02
CA ALA A 78 3.75 2.66 9.61
C ALA A 78 3.28 1.26 9.20
N THR A 79 3.67 0.20 9.91
CA THR A 79 3.50 -1.19 9.46
C THR A 79 2.63 -2.05 10.37
N ALA A 80 2.56 -1.76 11.67
CA ALA A 80 1.81 -2.58 12.62
C ALA A 80 0.29 -2.42 12.43
N LYS A 81 -0.46 -3.45 12.83
CA LYS A 81 -1.93 -3.47 12.73
C LYS A 81 -2.57 -2.32 13.50
N ALA A 82 -3.64 -1.76 12.94
CA ALA A 82 -4.38 -0.68 13.58
C ALA A 82 -4.87 -1.02 14.98
N HIS A 83 -5.42 -2.23 15.17
CA HIS A 83 -5.84 -2.74 16.48
C HIS A 83 -4.71 -2.65 17.51
N PHE A 84 -3.55 -3.23 17.17
CA PHE A 84 -2.40 -3.30 18.07
C PHE A 84 -1.95 -1.90 18.52
N ILE A 85 -1.84 -0.95 17.59
CA ILE A 85 -1.43 0.43 17.91
C ILE A 85 -2.47 1.14 18.79
N LEU A 86 -3.77 0.93 18.54
CA LEU A 86 -4.84 1.63 19.24
C LEU A 86 -5.07 1.11 20.66
N PHE A 87 -4.91 -0.20 20.89
CA PHE A 87 -5.39 -0.84 22.12
C PHE A 87 -4.31 -1.56 22.93
N ASP A 88 -3.24 -2.05 22.29
CA ASP A 88 -2.22 -2.86 22.97
C ASP A 88 -0.89 -2.13 23.17
N LEU A 89 -0.55 -1.22 22.27
CA LEU A 89 0.76 -0.60 22.22
C LEU A 89 0.85 0.60 23.17
N THR A 90 1.87 0.58 24.03
CA THR A 90 2.26 1.77 24.79
C THR A 90 2.94 2.75 23.84
N LEU A 91 2.29 3.86 23.52
CA LEU A 91 2.81 4.82 22.54
C LEU A 91 4.05 5.56 23.05
N PRO A 92 5.13 5.65 22.25
CA PRO A 92 6.30 6.46 22.58
C PRO A 92 5.98 7.97 22.57
N ASN A 93 6.78 8.75 23.29
CA ASN A 93 6.74 10.21 23.24
C ASN A 93 7.53 10.74 22.03
N LEU A 94 6.89 10.74 20.86
CA LEU A 94 7.47 11.23 19.60
C LEU A 94 7.25 12.74 19.40
N LYS A 95 8.21 13.36 18.72
CA LYS A 95 8.15 14.74 18.25
C LYS A 95 7.11 14.90 17.15
N HIS A 96 6.68 16.14 16.92
CA HIS A 96 5.70 16.48 15.88
C HIS A 96 6.13 16.00 14.47
N ALA A 97 7.40 16.17 14.11
CA ALA A 97 7.95 15.74 12.82
C ALA A 97 7.98 14.19 12.66
N GLU A 98 8.20 13.46 13.75
CA GLU A 98 8.20 11.99 13.73
C GLU A 98 6.78 11.44 13.52
N TRP A 99 5.77 12.10 14.10
CA TRP A 99 4.35 11.78 13.82
C TRP A 99 3.94 12.11 12.39
N GLU A 100 4.41 13.24 11.85
CA GLU A 100 4.20 13.61 10.45
C GLU A 100 4.78 12.55 9.50
N GLU A 101 6.01 12.14 9.77
CA GLU A 101 6.70 11.12 8.99
C GLU A 101 5.97 9.77 9.08
N ALA A 102 5.56 9.35 10.28
CA ALA A 102 4.78 8.13 10.47
C ALA A 102 3.44 8.18 9.73
N PHE A 103 2.75 9.33 9.75
CA PHE A 103 1.51 9.54 9.03
C PHE A 103 1.72 9.39 7.52
N ARG A 104 2.71 10.11 6.96
CA ARG A 104 3.01 10.07 5.54
C ARG A 104 3.47 8.70 5.08
N ARG A 105 4.14 7.91 5.91
CA ARG A 105 4.55 6.55 5.55
C ARG A 105 3.39 5.54 5.62
N ARG A 106 2.34 5.80 6.40
CA ARG A 106 1.23 4.85 6.57
C ARG A 106 0.06 5.11 5.62
N PHE A 107 -0.35 6.37 5.50
CA PHE A 107 -1.61 6.75 4.89
C PHE A 107 -1.42 7.48 3.57
N LEU A 108 -2.39 7.28 2.67
CA LEU A 108 -2.42 7.85 1.33
C LEU A 108 -2.19 9.39 1.35
N PRO A 109 -1.42 9.94 0.39
CA PRO A 109 -1.12 11.37 0.32
C PRO A 109 -2.37 12.25 0.38
N SER A 110 -3.46 11.84 -0.29
CA SER A 110 -4.72 12.59 -0.32
C SER A 110 -5.34 12.77 1.07
N TRP A 111 -4.98 11.92 2.04
CA TRP A 111 -5.50 11.96 3.40
C TRP A 111 -4.81 12.98 4.28
N VAL A 112 -3.71 13.58 3.82
CA VAL A 112 -3.07 14.70 4.50
C VAL A 112 -4.05 15.87 4.64
N ALA A 113 -4.95 16.07 3.67
CA ALA A 113 -6.01 17.07 3.74
C ALA A 113 -6.96 16.85 4.93
N LEU A 114 -7.12 15.61 5.40
CA LEU A 114 -7.99 15.25 6.53
C LEU A 114 -7.39 15.60 7.89
N LYS A 115 -6.11 15.98 7.96
CA LYS A 115 -5.47 16.48 9.19
C LYS A 115 -6.21 17.71 9.75
N GLN A 116 -6.66 18.61 8.88
CA GLN A 116 -7.26 19.90 9.28
C GLN A 116 -6.37 20.65 10.31
N ALA A 117 -6.98 21.23 11.34
CA ALA A 117 -6.30 21.96 12.42
C ALA A 117 -5.71 21.06 13.54
N LYS A 118 -5.78 19.73 13.40
CA LYS A 118 -5.30 18.79 14.42
C LYS A 118 -3.77 18.71 14.47
N THR A 119 -3.24 18.28 15.62
CA THR A 119 -1.84 17.85 15.71
C THR A 119 -1.62 16.57 14.88
N TRP A 120 -0.39 16.30 14.43
CA TRP A 120 -0.12 15.07 13.67
C TRP A 120 -0.43 13.78 14.45
N LYS A 121 -0.19 13.78 15.77
CA LYS A 121 -0.54 12.66 16.63
C LYS A 121 -2.05 12.40 16.64
N GLU A 122 -2.85 13.43 16.85
CA GLU A 122 -4.31 13.31 16.85
C GLU A 122 -4.85 12.93 15.48
N ALA A 123 -4.30 13.51 14.40
CA ALA A 123 -4.67 13.16 13.03
C ALA A 123 -4.35 11.68 12.73
N PHE A 124 -3.17 11.21 13.11
CA PHE A 124 -2.76 9.82 12.96
C PHE A 124 -3.70 8.87 13.69
N LEU A 125 -3.92 9.09 15.00
CA LEU A 125 -4.78 8.20 15.80
C LEU A 125 -6.25 8.29 15.38
N SER A 126 -6.74 9.47 15.01
CA SER A 126 -8.10 9.63 14.47
C SER A 126 -8.28 8.82 13.20
N MET A 127 -7.35 8.95 12.25
CA MET A 127 -7.40 8.24 10.97
C MET A 127 -7.31 6.73 11.17
N LEU A 128 -6.41 6.30 12.04
CA LEU A 128 -6.23 4.90 12.38
C LEU A 128 -7.48 4.29 13.01
N HIS A 129 -8.12 5.02 13.93
CA HIS A 129 -9.37 4.60 14.55
C HIS A 129 -10.51 4.53 13.52
N GLN A 130 -10.60 5.50 12.61
CA GLN A 130 -11.59 5.47 11.52
C GLN A 130 -11.41 4.24 10.63
N LEU A 131 -10.17 3.96 10.21
CA LEU A 131 -9.84 2.78 9.41
C LEU A 131 -10.16 1.48 10.14
N TRP A 132 -9.74 1.35 11.40
CA TRP A 132 -10.06 0.17 12.22
C TRP A 132 -11.56 -0.01 12.40
N HIS A 133 -12.29 1.07 12.67
CA HIS A 133 -13.74 1.02 12.83
C HIS A 133 -14.41 0.57 11.54
N ARG A 134 -13.99 1.14 10.40
CA ARG A 134 -14.48 0.74 9.07
C ARG A 134 -14.17 -0.74 8.85
N SER A 135 -12.93 -1.20 9.03
CA SER A 135 -12.56 -2.61 8.80
C SER A 135 -13.38 -3.65 9.60
N HIS A 136 -14.08 -3.23 10.67
CA HIS A 136 -14.96 -4.09 11.46
C HIS A 136 -16.45 -3.81 11.27
N THR A 137 -16.84 -2.62 10.80
CA THR A 137 -18.23 -2.17 10.71
C THR A 137 -18.51 -1.43 9.40
N SER A 138 -19.70 -1.59 8.81
CA SER A 138 -20.11 -0.90 7.58
C SER A 138 -20.51 0.56 7.82
N CYS A 139 -19.67 1.31 8.55
CA CYS A 139 -19.91 2.71 8.86
C CYS A 139 -19.52 3.61 7.68
N THR A 140 -20.43 4.50 7.30
CA THR A 140 -20.23 5.50 6.21
C THR A 140 -20.22 6.94 6.71
N VAL A 141 -20.26 7.14 8.03
CA VAL A 141 -20.35 8.48 8.65
C VAL A 141 -19.11 9.33 8.38
N THR A 142 -17.94 8.70 8.35
CA THR A 142 -16.66 9.40 8.22
C THR A 142 -16.33 9.75 6.77
N GLU A 143 -16.92 9.04 5.80
CA GLU A 143 -16.64 9.19 4.38
C GLU A 143 -17.91 8.91 3.58
N ALA A 144 -18.67 9.98 3.31
CA ALA A 144 -19.95 9.90 2.60
C ALA A 144 -19.80 9.62 1.09
N TRP A 145 -18.64 9.98 0.52
CA TRP A 145 -18.31 9.86 -0.89
C TRP A 145 -17.00 9.10 -1.05
N THR A 146 -16.97 8.15 -1.99
CA THR A 146 -15.78 7.39 -2.35
C THR A 146 -15.31 7.85 -3.72
N LYS A 147 -14.06 8.32 -3.78
CA LYS A 147 -13.38 8.67 -5.03
C LYS A 147 -12.65 7.48 -5.62
N TYR A 148 -12.68 7.35 -6.95
CA TYR A 148 -11.99 6.30 -7.69
C TYR A 148 -11.54 6.82 -9.05
N LEU A 149 -10.56 6.14 -9.65
CA LEU A 149 -9.99 6.54 -10.94
C LEU A 149 -10.37 5.56 -12.04
N VAL A 150 -10.63 6.08 -13.23
CA VAL A 150 -10.82 5.28 -14.45
C VAL A 150 -9.78 5.69 -15.48
N LEU A 151 -8.93 4.75 -15.88
CA LEU A 151 -8.02 4.92 -17.01
C LEU A 151 -8.73 4.50 -18.29
N ASN A 152 -8.95 5.45 -19.19
CA ASN A 152 -9.62 5.20 -20.46
C ASN A 152 -8.62 4.77 -21.53
N ARG A 153 -9.10 3.98 -22.50
CA ARG A 153 -8.30 3.55 -23.66
C ARG A 153 -7.84 4.71 -24.57
N ASN A 154 -8.54 5.85 -24.53
CA ASN A 154 -8.23 7.02 -25.36
C ASN A 154 -7.03 7.83 -24.83
N GLY A 155 -6.37 7.35 -23.77
CA GLY A 155 -5.25 8.05 -23.14
C GLY A 155 -5.66 9.04 -22.05
N SER A 156 -6.96 9.27 -21.79
CA SER A 156 -7.42 10.09 -20.67
C SER A 156 -7.61 9.27 -19.40
N ALA A 157 -7.66 9.95 -18.27
CA ALA A 157 -8.05 9.35 -17.00
C ALA A 157 -9.06 10.27 -16.29
N ASN A 158 -10.05 9.67 -15.64
CA ASN A 158 -11.12 10.38 -14.95
C ASN A 158 -11.12 10.07 -13.46
N LEU A 159 -11.25 11.11 -12.62
CA LEU A 159 -11.52 11.01 -11.20
C LEU A 159 -13.01 11.15 -10.95
N LEU A 160 -13.62 10.06 -10.50
CA LEU A 160 -15.06 9.94 -10.29
C LEU A 160 -15.36 9.80 -8.81
N GLU A 161 -16.57 10.19 -8.42
CA GLU A 161 -17.06 10.03 -7.06
C GLU A 161 -18.47 9.47 -7.05
N VAL A 162 -18.73 8.58 -6.10
CA VAL A 162 -20.04 7.96 -5.86
C VAL A 162 -20.25 7.89 -4.35
N SER A 163 -21.51 7.91 -3.91
CA SER A 163 -21.83 7.74 -2.50
C SER A 163 -21.29 6.39 -1.99
N THR A 164 -20.56 6.41 -0.87
CA THR A 164 -19.92 5.22 -0.27
C THR A 164 -20.92 4.09 0.01
N ARG A 165 -22.20 4.42 0.26
CA ARG A 165 -23.26 3.42 0.51
C ARG A 165 -23.63 2.61 -0.73
N ASN A 166 -23.48 3.21 -1.91
CA ASN A 166 -23.85 2.62 -3.19
C ASN A 166 -22.60 2.29 -4.03
N PHE A 167 -21.41 2.46 -3.47
CA PHE A 167 -20.18 2.23 -4.20
C PHE A 167 -19.90 0.73 -4.30
N ASP A 168 -20.16 0.19 -5.48
CA ASP A 168 -19.78 -1.17 -5.87
C ASP A 168 -18.95 -1.11 -7.17
N PRO A 169 -17.64 -1.34 -7.09
CA PRO A 169 -16.78 -1.25 -8.27
C PRO A 169 -17.08 -2.34 -9.31
N THR A 170 -17.68 -3.47 -8.90
CA THR A 170 -18.03 -4.54 -9.85
C THR A 170 -19.20 -4.13 -10.72
N SER A 171 -20.24 -3.52 -10.13
CA SER A 171 -21.37 -2.94 -10.86
C SER A 171 -20.92 -1.81 -11.78
N ILE A 172 -20.12 -0.86 -11.29
CA ILE A 172 -19.58 0.25 -12.09
C ILE A 172 -18.80 -0.27 -13.30
N LEU A 173 -17.92 -1.25 -13.09
CA LEU A 173 -17.13 -1.82 -14.18
C LEU A 173 -17.99 -2.61 -15.17
N ASN A 174 -19.01 -3.32 -14.71
CA ASN A 174 -19.93 -4.03 -15.60
C ASN A 174 -20.70 -3.06 -16.52
N ASP A 175 -21.13 -1.91 -16.01
CA ASP A 175 -21.76 -0.86 -16.82
C ASP A 175 -20.79 -0.31 -17.87
N MET A 176 -19.54 -0.03 -17.47
CA MET A 176 -18.49 0.42 -18.41
C MET A 176 -18.21 -0.64 -19.49
N ARG A 177 -18.15 -1.92 -19.10
CA ARG A 177 -17.92 -3.03 -20.03
C ARG A 177 -19.08 -3.21 -20.99
N LEU A 178 -20.31 -3.02 -20.53
CA LEU A 178 -21.50 -3.04 -21.39
C LEU A 178 -21.42 -1.93 -22.44
N GLN A 179 -21.09 -0.70 -22.03
CA GLN A 179 -20.93 0.44 -22.95
C GLN A 179 -19.81 0.23 -23.99
N GLN A 180 -18.80 -0.56 -23.64
CA GLN A 180 -17.65 -0.86 -24.52
C GLN A 180 -17.79 -2.17 -25.30
N ASN A 181 -18.92 -2.87 -25.22
CA ASN A 181 -19.16 -4.19 -25.81
C ASN A 181 -18.18 -5.28 -25.33
N LEU A 182 -17.71 -5.16 -24.08
CA LEU A 182 -16.76 -6.09 -23.45
C LEU A 182 -17.43 -7.02 -22.42
N TYR A 183 -18.76 -7.04 -22.34
CA TYR A 183 -19.51 -7.79 -21.33
C TYR A 183 -19.23 -9.31 -21.36
N GLN A 184 -18.87 -9.85 -22.52
CA GLN A 184 -18.56 -11.27 -22.71
C GLN A 184 -17.25 -11.71 -22.04
N LEU A 185 -16.34 -10.77 -21.78
CA LEU A 185 -15.05 -11.08 -21.15
C LEU A 185 -15.21 -11.37 -19.64
N PRO A 186 -14.26 -12.03 -18.99
CA PRO A 186 -14.28 -12.12 -17.53
C PRO A 186 -13.77 -10.82 -16.90
N LEU A 187 -14.38 -10.43 -15.77
CA LEU A 187 -13.83 -9.37 -14.92
C LEU A 187 -12.57 -9.89 -14.22
N ARG A 188 -11.50 -9.11 -14.29
CA ARG A 188 -10.22 -9.39 -13.63
C ARG A 188 -9.89 -8.28 -12.65
N ALA A 189 -9.51 -8.68 -11.44
CA ALA A 189 -8.91 -7.81 -10.45
C ALA A 189 -7.41 -8.07 -10.39
N ARG A 190 -6.62 -7.06 -10.05
CA ARG A 190 -5.19 -7.17 -9.84
C ARG A 190 -4.77 -6.28 -8.68
N LEU A 191 -4.01 -6.84 -7.75
CA LEU A 191 -3.40 -6.08 -6.66
C LEU A 191 -2.22 -5.26 -7.21
N ILE A 192 -2.31 -3.93 -7.12
CA ILE A 192 -1.22 -3.02 -7.52
C ILE A 192 -0.25 -2.87 -6.34
N VAL A 193 -0.79 -2.49 -5.18
CA VAL A 193 -0.04 -2.20 -3.96
C VAL A 193 -0.85 -2.63 -2.75
N GLU A 194 -0.18 -3.23 -1.77
CA GLU A 194 -0.72 -3.48 -0.44
C GLU A 194 0.02 -2.60 0.58
N LEU A 195 -0.75 -1.82 1.33
CA LEU A 195 -0.32 -1.02 2.49
C LEU A 195 -0.86 -1.66 3.77
N ALA A 196 -0.50 -1.11 4.94
CA ALA A 196 -0.88 -1.69 6.23
C ALA A 196 -2.40 -1.81 6.45
N ASP A 197 -3.19 -0.83 5.97
CA ASP A 197 -4.64 -0.78 6.20
C ASP A 197 -5.46 -0.79 4.91
N ILE A 198 -4.82 -0.64 3.75
CA ILE A 198 -5.48 -0.43 2.46
C ILE A 198 -4.71 -1.21 1.39
N ARG A 199 -5.44 -1.74 0.41
CA ARG A 199 -4.87 -2.25 -0.82
C ARG A 199 -5.45 -1.55 -2.03
N ILE A 200 -4.63 -1.31 -3.03
CA ILE A 200 -4.99 -0.63 -4.27
C ILE A 200 -5.17 -1.69 -5.34
N LEU A 201 -6.36 -1.74 -5.92
CA LEU A 201 -6.75 -2.73 -6.92
C LEU A 201 -6.99 -2.08 -8.28
N ALA A 202 -6.52 -2.74 -9.33
CA ALA A 202 -6.91 -2.49 -10.71
C ALA A 202 -7.98 -3.51 -11.13
N LEU A 203 -9.03 -3.04 -11.80
CA LEU A 203 -10.18 -3.83 -12.23
C LEU A 203 -10.44 -3.57 -13.71
N GLY A 204 -10.58 -4.64 -14.50
CA GLY A 204 -10.77 -4.52 -15.95
C GLY A 204 -11.07 -5.85 -16.63
N SER A 205 -10.84 -5.91 -17.93
CA SER A 205 -10.99 -7.12 -18.76
C SER A 205 -9.70 -7.43 -19.50
N LEU A 206 -9.38 -8.72 -19.63
CA LEU A 206 -8.28 -9.23 -20.43
C LEU A 206 -8.86 -9.91 -21.68
N ASP A 207 -8.21 -9.69 -22.83
CA ASP A 207 -8.54 -10.36 -24.10
C ASP A 207 -7.28 -10.53 -24.95
N TYR A 208 -7.34 -11.35 -26.00
CA TYR A 208 -6.34 -11.37 -27.05
C TYR A 208 -6.70 -10.30 -28.10
N PRO A 209 -6.10 -9.10 -28.03
CA PRO A 209 -6.50 -8.03 -28.91
C PRO A 209 -6.18 -8.41 -30.36
N ARG A 210 -7.22 -8.47 -31.19
CA ARG A 210 -7.06 -8.57 -32.64
C ARG A 210 -6.41 -7.33 -33.24
N SER A 211 -6.26 -6.28 -32.43
CA SER A 211 -5.78 -4.97 -32.85
C SER A 211 -5.24 -4.11 -31.72
N SER A 212 -4.25 -3.28 -32.01
CA SER A 212 -3.68 -2.33 -31.05
C SER A 212 -4.66 -1.28 -30.54
N TRP A 213 -5.76 -1.00 -31.25
CA TRP A 213 -6.74 0.02 -30.85
C TRP A 213 -7.65 -0.42 -29.69
N ALA A 214 -7.73 -1.74 -29.44
CA ALA A 214 -8.52 -2.30 -28.35
C ALA A 214 -7.79 -2.21 -27.00
N VAL A 215 -6.48 -2.03 -27.05
CA VAL A 215 -5.55 -2.11 -25.92
C VAL A 215 -5.54 -0.80 -25.16
N ASN A 216 -5.58 -0.89 -23.83
CA ASN A 216 -5.43 0.26 -22.97
C ASN A 216 -3.96 0.45 -22.59
N GLU A 217 -3.29 1.39 -23.27
CA GLU A 217 -1.88 1.66 -23.07
C GLU A 217 -1.57 2.19 -21.66
N ASN A 218 -2.47 2.98 -21.07
CA ASN A 218 -2.32 3.45 -19.69
C ASN A 218 -2.42 2.30 -18.69
N ALA A 219 -3.31 1.33 -18.92
CA ALA A 219 -3.40 0.13 -18.10
C ALA A 219 -2.14 -0.74 -18.23
N ARG A 220 -1.60 -0.84 -19.45
CA ARG A 220 -0.32 -1.51 -19.72
C ARG A 220 0.81 -0.85 -18.94
N LEU A 221 0.98 0.46 -19.04
CA LEU A 221 2.03 1.22 -18.34
C LEU A 221 1.88 1.19 -16.82
N LEU A 222 0.65 1.17 -16.29
CA LEU A 222 0.42 1.07 -14.84
C LEU A 222 0.91 -0.27 -14.30
N LEU A 223 0.60 -1.35 -15.01
CA LEU A 223 0.87 -2.72 -14.56
C LEU A 223 2.24 -3.23 -15.03
N HIS A 224 2.82 -2.65 -16.07
CA HIS A 224 4.09 -3.02 -16.66
C HIS A 224 4.83 -1.74 -17.09
N PRO A 225 5.48 -1.05 -16.15
CA PRO A 225 6.21 0.16 -16.47
C PRO A 225 7.51 -0.19 -17.21
N ASP A 226 7.67 0.33 -18.43
CA ASP A 226 8.90 0.16 -19.23
C ASP A 226 9.99 1.09 -18.67
N LEU A 227 10.53 0.80 -17.47
CA LEU A 227 11.49 1.63 -16.73
C LEU A 227 12.93 1.58 -17.29
N GLY A 228 13.11 1.33 -18.59
CA GLY A 228 14.38 1.57 -19.30
C GLY A 228 15.48 0.52 -19.14
N THR A 229 15.16 -0.74 -18.88
CA THR A 229 16.15 -1.83 -19.00
C THR A 229 16.34 -2.24 -20.48
N ALA A 230 17.36 -1.61 -21.10
CA ALA A 230 18.05 -1.97 -22.35
C ALA A 230 17.32 -1.74 -23.72
N PRO A 231 18.04 -1.23 -24.73
CA PRO A 231 17.55 -1.16 -26.11
C PRO A 231 17.71 -2.54 -26.76
N THR A 232 16.67 -3.36 -26.72
CA THR A 232 16.72 -4.65 -27.43
C THR A 232 15.44 -4.94 -28.19
N THR A 233 15.57 -4.82 -29.52
CA THR A 233 14.90 -5.59 -30.58
C THR A 233 13.40 -5.39 -30.83
N PRO A 234 12.96 -5.56 -32.09
CA PRO A 234 11.59 -5.28 -32.50
C PRO A 234 10.59 -6.26 -31.85
N ARG A 235 9.74 -5.70 -30.98
CA ARG A 235 8.34 -6.09 -30.75
C ARG A 235 8.06 -7.61 -30.65
N THR A 236 8.57 -8.27 -29.61
CA THR A 236 7.87 -9.42 -29.03
C THR A 236 6.97 -8.91 -27.92
N ARG A 237 5.67 -8.81 -28.22
CA ARG A 237 4.59 -8.39 -27.30
C ARG A 237 4.34 -9.52 -26.30
N THR A 238 5.18 -9.64 -25.29
CA THR A 238 5.00 -10.67 -24.26
C THR A 238 5.20 -9.99 -22.91
N TYR A 239 4.16 -9.99 -22.10
CA TYR A 239 4.18 -9.39 -20.77
C TYR A 239 5.27 -10.03 -19.91
N SER A 240 6.22 -9.22 -19.44
CA SER A 240 7.15 -9.63 -18.40
C SER A 240 6.48 -9.53 -17.03
N VAL A 241 6.86 -10.40 -16.11
CA VAL A 241 6.46 -10.36 -14.69
C VAL A 241 6.68 -8.95 -14.13
N LEU A 242 5.69 -8.46 -13.38
CA LEU A 242 5.67 -7.14 -12.73
C LEU A 242 7.00 -6.87 -12.00
N GLN A 243 7.82 -5.99 -12.53
CA GLN A 243 8.91 -5.38 -11.77
C GLN A 243 8.30 -4.15 -11.09
N TYR A 244 7.78 -4.40 -9.88
CA TYR A 244 7.35 -3.51 -8.80
C TYR A 244 7.07 -2.03 -9.13
N PRO A 245 5.93 -1.45 -8.71
CA PRO A 245 5.81 0.00 -8.72
C PRO A 245 6.89 0.60 -7.81
N THR A 246 7.85 1.33 -8.39
CA THR A 246 8.78 2.13 -7.62
C THR A 246 8.06 3.41 -7.22
N PRO A 247 7.87 3.70 -5.93
CA PRO A 247 7.27 4.97 -5.53
C PRO A 247 7.96 6.17 -6.17
N ALA A 248 7.20 7.25 -6.31
CA ALA A 248 7.80 8.56 -6.53
C ALA A 248 8.92 8.82 -5.51
N GLU A 249 9.95 9.57 -5.88
CA GLU A 249 11.08 9.87 -5.00
C GLU A 249 10.62 10.49 -3.66
N SER A 250 9.57 11.31 -3.71
CA SER A 250 8.90 11.91 -2.54
C SER A 250 8.26 10.89 -1.58
N HIS A 251 8.04 9.66 -2.04
CA HIS A 251 7.42 8.55 -1.33
C HIS A 251 8.33 7.31 -1.26
N ASN A 252 9.64 7.46 -1.46
CA ASN A 252 10.59 6.33 -1.45
C ASN A 252 10.60 5.56 -0.11
N ASN A 253 10.14 6.21 0.97
CA ASN A 253 10.03 5.61 2.30
C ASN A 253 8.67 4.93 2.59
N TYR A 254 7.77 4.87 1.61
CA TYR A 254 6.51 4.15 1.79
C TYR A 254 6.78 2.65 1.97
N PRO A 255 6.13 1.98 2.93
CA PRO A 255 6.30 0.57 3.20
C PRO A 255 5.50 -0.25 2.18
N PHE A 256 5.88 -0.19 0.91
CA PHE A 256 5.36 -1.13 -0.08
C PHE A 256 5.77 -2.53 0.35
N THR A 257 4.84 -3.29 0.92
CA THR A 257 4.93 -4.73 0.83
C THR A 257 4.53 -5.08 -0.59
N ALA A 258 5.48 -4.90 -1.51
CA ALA A 258 5.46 -5.65 -2.75
C ALA A 258 5.43 -7.12 -2.33
N ASN A 259 4.26 -7.74 -2.41
CA ASN A 259 4.19 -9.18 -2.24
C ASN A 259 5.20 -9.75 -3.25
N LYS A 260 6.23 -10.42 -2.77
CA LYS A 260 7.12 -11.29 -3.57
C LYS A 260 6.36 -12.51 -4.11
N ARG A 261 5.04 -12.40 -4.26
CA ARG A 261 4.25 -13.40 -4.93
C ARG A 261 4.63 -13.22 -6.38
N GLU A 262 5.39 -14.17 -6.91
CA GLU A 262 5.53 -14.35 -8.35
C GLU A 262 4.12 -14.37 -8.91
N ILE A 263 3.73 -13.24 -9.50
CA ILE A 263 2.45 -13.07 -10.14
C ILE A 263 2.41 -14.13 -11.24
N SER A 264 1.38 -14.98 -11.19
CA SER A 264 1.31 -16.17 -12.02
C SER A 264 1.65 -15.82 -13.46
N THR A 265 2.61 -16.57 -13.99
CA THR A 265 3.18 -16.52 -15.34
C THR A 265 2.19 -16.77 -16.50
N GLU A 266 0.90 -16.53 -16.32
CA GLU A 266 -0.13 -16.94 -17.28
C GLU A 266 -1.12 -15.83 -17.62
N GLU A 267 -0.62 -14.70 -18.13
CA GLU A 267 -1.45 -13.88 -19.02
C GLU A 267 -1.31 -14.30 -20.48
N LEU A 268 -0.56 -15.36 -20.84
CA LEU A 268 -0.54 -16.06 -22.16
C LEU A 268 -0.57 -15.18 -23.45
N GLY A 269 -0.24 -13.88 -23.36
CA GLY A 269 -0.37 -12.91 -24.47
C GLY A 269 -1.69 -12.13 -24.54
N MET A 270 -2.54 -12.19 -23.50
CA MET A 270 -3.73 -11.35 -23.33
C MET A 270 -3.35 -9.95 -22.85
N GLU A 271 -4.01 -8.94 -23.38
CA GLU A 271 -3.80 -7.53 -23.05
C GLU A 271 -5.02 -6.95 -22.33
N TRP A 272 -4.79 -5.92 -21.50
CA TRP A 272 -5.88 -5.18 -20.87
C TRP A 272 -6.64 -4.37 -21.92
N VAL A 273 -7.93 -4.66 -22.08
CA VAL A 273 -8.81 -4.02 -23.06
C VAL A 273 -9.89 -3.20 -22.38
N GLY A 274 -10.27 -2.08 -23.01
CA GLY A 274 -11.29 -1.17 -22.49
C GLY A 274 -10.82 -0.26 -21.37
N GLY A 275 -11.75 0.20 -20.53
CA GLY A 275 -11.45 1.02 -19.36
C GLY A 275 -10.90 0.20 -18.19
N LEU A 276 -9.91 0.73 -17.47
CA LEU A 276 -9.39 0.15 -16.23
C LEU A 276 -9.83 1.00 -15.04
N LEU A 277 -10.50 0.37 -14.08
CA LEU A 277 -10.96 0.99 -12.84
C LEU A 277 -9.93 0.78 -11.74
N ILE A 278 -9.55 1.83 -11.02
CA ILE A 278 -8.60 1.78 -9.89
C ILE A 278 -9.33 2.19 -8.61
N VAL A 279 -9.24 1.34 -7.60
CA VAL A 279 -9.93 1.52 -6.31
C VAL A 279 -9.00 1.25 -5.13
N ALA A 280 -9.20 1.98 -4.03
CA ALA A 280 -8.57 1.69 -2.75
C ALA A 280 -9.55 0.94 -1.85
N GLN A 281 -9.18 -0.26 -1.41
CA GLN A 281 -10.01 -1.14 -0.59
C GLN A 281 -9.41 -1.23 0.83
N VAL A 282 -10.24 -1.06 1.86
CA VAL A 282 -9.84 -1.19 3.26
C VAL A 282 -9.65 -2.67 3.59
N ILE A 283 -8.54 -2.99 4.27
CA ILE A 283 -8.19 -4.37 4.66
C ILE A 283 -8.95 -4.75 5.93
N SER A 284 -9.87 -5.70 5.82
CA SER A 284 -10.71 -6.19 6.92
C SER A 284 -10.22 -7.53 7.47
N GLY A 285 -9.35 -7.50 8.48
CA GLY A 285 -8.91 -8.72 9.20
C GLY A 285 -8.20 -9.76 8.33
N SER A 286 -7.78 -10.88 8.93
CA SER A 286 -6.95 -11.92 8.31
C SER A 286 -7.54 -12.43 6.97
N THR A 287 -7.13 -11.82 5.86
CA THR A 287 -7.07 -12.50 4.57
C THR A 287 -6.01 -13.58 4.72
N ALA A 288 -6.41 -14.72 5.29
CA ALA A 288 -5.69 -15.96 5.10
C ALA A 288 -5.49 -16.10 3.58
N GLU A 289 -4.22 -16.16 3.21
CA GLU A 289 -3.66 -16.62 1.94
C GLU A 289 -4.71 -17.17 0.96
N THR A 290 -5.42 -16.25 0.30
CA THR A 290 -6.30 -16.60 -0.81
C THR A 290 -5.48 -16.36 -2.06
N ASP A 291 -5.18 -17.46 -2.74
CA ASP A 291 -4.18 -17.58 -3.80
C ASP A 291 -4.62 -16.96 -5.13
N VAL A 292 -5.82 -16.39 -5.20
CA VAL A 292 -6.45 -15.96 -6.45
C VAL A 292 -6.92 -14.51 -6.36
N ASP A 293 -6.46 -13.66 -7.27
CA ASP A 293 -6.85 -12.25 -7.36
C ASP A 293 -8.38 -12.04 -7.50
N GLN A 294 -9.12 -13.02 -8.03
CA GLN A 294 -10.58 -12.97 -8.09
C GLN A 294 -11.25 -13.04 -6.71
N ASP A 295 -10.61 -13.66 -5.72
CA ASP A 295 -11.12 -13.68 -4.36
C ASP A 295 -11.00 -12.30 -3.69
N LEU A 296 -10.23 -11.35 -4.25
CA LEU A 296 -10.12 -10.00 -3.71
C LEU A 296 -11.46 -9.23 -3.77
N LEU A 297 -12.35 -9.64 -4.68
CA LEU A 297 -13.67 -9.05 -4.89
C LEU A 297 -14.81 -9.77 -4.17
N SER A 298 -14.63 -11.06 -3.85
CA SER A 298 -15.67 -11.90 -3.29
C SER A 298 -15.38 -12.24 -1.82
N GLY A 299 -16.28 -11.82 -0.92
CA GLY A 299 -16.24 -12.20 0.49
C GLY A 299 -16.91 -11.20 1.43
N PRO A 300 -17.36 -11.67 2.60
CA PRO A 300 -17.90 -10.79 3.62
C PRO A 300 -16.85 -9.74 4.02
N ARG A 301 -17.28 -8.48 4.14
CA ARG A 301 -16.43 -7.32 4.54
C ARG A 301 -15.34 -6.90 3.54
N LYS A 302 -15.33 -7.45 2.32
CA LYS A 302 -14.53 -6.96 1.19
C LYS A 302 -15.20 -5.82 0.41
N GLN A 303 -16.26 -5.22 0.93
CA GLN A 303 -17.01 -4.13 0.27
C GLN A 303 -16.72 -2.75 0.86
N GLN A 304 -15.56 -2.58 1.48
CA GLN A 304 -15.19 -1.31 2.09
C GLN A 304 -14.07 -0.67 1.30
N TYR A 305 -14.35 0.52 0.81
CA TYR A 305 -13.45 1.24 -0.09
C TYR A 305 -13.17 2.62 0.48
N ALA A 306 -11.97 3.13 0.27
CA ALA A 306 -11.62 4.49 0.63
C ALA A 306 -11.40 5.31 -0.63
N SER A 307 -11.48 6.62 -0.49
CA SER A 307 -11.21 7.54 -1.59
C SER A 307 -9.77 7.42 -2.07
N PHE A 308 -9.64 7.33 -3.38
CA PHE A 308 -8.38 7.30 -4.12
C PHE A 308 -8.35 8.49 -5.07
N SER A 309 -7.32 9.33 -4.99
CA SER A 309 -7.18 10.56 -5.79
C SER A 309 -5.96 10.53 -6.72
N TRP A 310 -5.78 11.62 -7.49
CA TRP A 310 -4.59 11.84 -8.31
C TRP A 310 -3.29 11.82 -7.51
N ASP A 311 -3.26 12.43 -6.31
CA ASP A 311 -2.06 12.47 -5.48
C ASP A 311 -1.62 11.06 -5.07
N ASP A 312 -2.59 10.18 -4.85
CA ASP A 312 -2.36 8.78 -4.50
C ASP A 312 -1.83 8.01 -5.72
N LEU A 313 -2.42 8.23 -6.90
CA LEU A 313 -1.94 7.63 -8.15
C LEU A 313 -0.49 8.03 -8.45
N TRP A 314 -0.14 9.32 -8.32
CA TRP A 314 1.22 9.80 -8.58
C TRP A 314 2.24 9.34 -7.56
N ALA A 315 1.81 9.05 -6.33
CA ALA A 315 2.69 8.47 -5.33
C ALA A 315 3.08 7.02 -5.69
N ILE A 316 2.14 6.23 -6.25
CA ILE A 316 2.38 4.82 -6.60
C ILE A 316 2.89 4.58 -8.02
N ALA A 317 2.53 5.46 -8.96
CA ALA A 317 2.82 5.31 -10.39
C ALA A 317 3.17 6.68 -11.02
N PRO A 318 4.29 7.31 -10.60
CA PRO A 318 4.67 8.64 -11.05
C PRO A 318 4.91 8.73 -12.57
N TRP A 319 5.37 7.65 -13.21
CA TRP A 319 5.62 7.59 -14.65
C TRP A 319 4.34 7.75 -15.50
N LEU A 320 3.16 7.51 -14.93
CA LEU A 320 1.90 7.73 -15.64
C LEU A 320 1.57 9.21 -15.84
N ARG A 321 2.23 10.11 -15.11
CA ARG A 321 1.99 11.56 -15.22
C ARG A 321 2.25 12.06 -16.64
N ASP A 322 3.25 11.51 -17.31
CA ASP A 322 3.63 11.91 -18.66
C ASP A 322 2.89 11.11 -19.74
N SER A 323 2.33 9.95 -19.40
CA SER A 323 1.61 9.10 -20.35
C SER A 323 0.11 9.45 -20.45
N ILE A 324 -0.50 9.90 -19.35
CA ILE A 324 -1.90 10.28 -19.32
C ILE A 324 -2.07 11.64 -20.00
N SER A 325 -2.68 11.62 -21.18
CA SER A 325 -2.86 12.81 -22.02
C SER A 325 -3.75 13.89 -21.37
N ARG A 326 -4.75 13.48 -20.58
CA ARG A 326 -5.70 14.37 -19.90
C ARG A 326 -6.19 13.76 -18.59
N CYS A 327 -6.09 14.52 -17.52
CA CYS A 327 -6.71 14.23 -16.22
C CYS A 327 -8.01 15.01 -16.11
N ILE A 328 -9.12 14.33 -15.85
CA ILE A 328 -10.46 14.94 -15.81
C ILE A 328 -11.09 14.68 -14.45
N ASP A 329 -11.53 15.73 -13.77
CA ASP A 329 -12.33 15.60 -12.55
C ASP A 329 -13.82 15.54 -12.92
N GLY A 330 -14.50 14.45 -12.55
CA GLY A 330 -15.89 14.16 -12.90
C GLY A 330 -16.04 13.23 -14.11
N GLN A 331 -17.29 12.98 -14.52
CA GLN A 331 -17.63 11.97 -15.53
C GLN A 331 -17.01 12.21 -16.92
N GLY A 332 -16.39 13.37 -17.15
CA GLY A 332 -15.89 13.77 -18.46
C GLY A 332 -17.04 13.97 -19.44
N LEU A 333 -16.87 14.91 -20.36
CA LEU A 333 -17.79 15.04 -21.48
C LEU A 333 -17.53 13.83 -22.37
N GLY A 334 -18.43 12.84 -22.35
CA GLY A 334 -18.43 11.77 -23.34
C GLY A 334 -18.58 12.38 -24.72
N LEU A 335 -17.47 12.54 -25.43
CA LEU A 335 -17.40 12.97 -26.82
C LEU A 335 -16.46 12.03 -27.57
#